data_AF-A0A2P9JY73-F1
#
_entry.id   AF-A0A2P9JY73-F1
#
_cell.length_a   1.000
_cell.length_b   1.000
_cell.length_c   1.000
_cell.angle_alpha   90.00
_cell.angle_beta   90.00
_cell.angle_gamma   90.00
#
_symmetry.space_group_name_H-M   'P 1'
#
loop_
_entity.id
_entity.type
_entity.pdbx_description
1 polymer ?
#
loop_
_entity_poly.entity_id
_entity_poly.type
_entity_poly.pdbx_seq_one_letter_code
_entity_poly.pdbx_strand_id
1 'polypeptide(L)'
;MEGYPKSFFDINLIFLKYSGLLPPKNKSNISYTSYKIFRFFAVVITVILGTIGAIAGVVENIYNFNVLIELLNVALTMFLSAIKSVFWLSNSKSIEDIMQTLETDAFDYEQTDVFKPNLLKEKAKRIGRNYTLILWILTQLTLGFAYIPAISLSLWYRVNNLPIANVTTFQTLPYYIYIPFAYDTSMKYFLACLVQATP
;
A
#
# COMPACT_ATOMS: atom_id res chain seq x y z
N MET A 1 -32.17 -1.19 -24.44
CA MET A 1 -31.23 -0.09 -24.20
C MET A 1 -30.29 -0.55 -23.10
N GLU A 2 -29.05 -0.88 -23.43
CA GLU A 2 -28.04 -1.20 -22.43
C GLU A 2 -27.69 0.10 -21.69
N GLY A 3 -28.10 0.17 -20.42
CA GLY A 3 -27.84 1.32 -19.56
C GLY A 3 -26.36 1.55 -19.32
N TYR A 4 -26.02 2.74 -18.84
CA TYR A 4 -24.63 3.10 -18.54
C TYR A 4 -23.96 2.12 -17.56
N PRO A 5 -22.67 1.79 -17.76
CA PRO A 5 -21.98 0.82 -16.91
C PRO A 5 -21.82 1.37 -15.50
N LYS A 6 -22.57 0.79 -14.55
CA LYS A 6 -22.40 1.02 -13.11
C LYS A 6 -21.04 0.48 -12.65
N SER A 7 -20.49 1.01 -11.55
CA SER A 7 -19.19 0.63 -10.96
C SER A 7 -17.94 1.04 -11.75
N PHE A 8 -17.82 2.31 -12.15
CA PHE A 8 -16.64 2.82 -12.85
C PHE A 8 -15.37 2.66 -12.01
N PHE A 9 -15.49 2.79 -10.68
CA PHE A 9 -14.37 2.74 -9.74
C PHE A 9 -14.21 1.39 -9.01
N ASP A 10 -14.74 0.30 -9.56
CA ASP A 10 -14.78 -1.02 -8.94
C ASP A 10 -13.44 -1.47 -8.34
N ILE A 11 -12.36 -1.42 -9.13
CA ILE A 11 -11.04 -1.87 -8.70
C ILE A 11 -10.40 -0.94 -7.66
N ASN A 12 -10.64 0.37 -7.78
CA ASN A 12 -10.13 1.35 -6.82
C ASN A 12 -10.81 1.16 -5.46
N LEU A 13 -12.12 0.93 -5.45
CA LEU A 13 -12.88 0.61 -4.24
C LEU A 13 -12.40 -0.69 -3.57
N ILE A 14 -11.94 -1.68 -4.34
CA ILE A 14 -11.33 -2.91 -3.80
C ILE A 14 -10.02 -2.58 -3.09
N PHE A 15 -9.12 -1.82 -3.72
CA PHE A 15 -7.85 -1.46 -3.10
C PHE A 15 -8.01 -0.57 -1.87
N LEU A 16 -8.95 0.38 -1.88
CA LEU A 16 -9.25 1.20 -0.71
C LEU A 16 -9.81 0.38 0.47
N LYS A 17 -10.54 -0.71 0.20
CA LYS A 17 -10.99 -1.63 1.26
C LYS A 17 -9.81 -2.38 1.85
N TYR A 18 -8.94 -2.96 1.00
CA TYR A 18 -7.78 -3.74 1.44
C TYR A 18 -6.73 -2.88 2.15
N SER A 19 -6.58 -1.60 1.80
CA SER A 19 -5.69 -0.68 2.50
C SER A 19 -6.24 -0.16 3.84
N GLY A 20 -7.45 -0.56 4.23
CA GLY A 20 -8.07 -0.08 5.48
C GLY A 20 -8.67 1.33 5.38
N LEU A 21 -8.68 1.95 4.20
CA LEU A 21 -9.11 3.34 4.01
C LEU A 21 -10.61 3.49 3.78
N LEU A 22 -11.29 2.46 3.28
CA LEU A 22 -12.74 2.48 2.99
C LEU A 22 -13.51 1.46 3.84
N PRO A 23 -14.30 1.89 4.85
CA PRO A 23 -15.06 0.98 5.67
C PRO A 23 -16.13 0.22 4.87
N PRO A 24 -16.46 -1.02 5.25
CA PRO A 24 -17.55 -1.75 4.64
C PRO A 24 -18.88 -1.03 4.92
N LYS A 25 -19.76 -0.96 3.91
CA LYS A 25 -21.05 -0.25 3.98
C LYS A 25 -21.98 -0.81 5.07
N ASN A 26 -21.84 -2.09 5.41
CA ASN A 26 -22.72 -2.76 6.36
C ASN A 26 -22.18 -2.65 7.79
N LYS A 27 -22.82 -1.82 8.61
CA LYS A 27 -22.34 -1.42 9.95
C LYS A 27 -22.75 -2.38 11.09
N SER A 28 -23.57 -3.40 10.82
CA SER A 28 -24.25 -4.19 11.86
C SER A 28 -23.60 -5.53 12.24
N ASN A 29 -22.50 -5.94 11.59
CA ASN A 29 -21.92 -7.27 11.81
C ASN A 29 -20.54 -7.23 12.48
N ILE A 30 -20.15 -8.34 13.12
CA ILE A 30 -18.80 -8.63 13.66
C ILE A 30 -17.70 -8.24 12.66
N SER A 31 -17.96 -8.45 11.35
CA SER A 31 -17.09 -8.04 10.25
C SER A 31 -16.73 -6.54 10.27
N TYR A 32 -17.63 -5.65 10.68
CA TYR A 32 -17.38 -4.21 10.79
C TYR A 32 -16.44 -3.89 11.95
N THR A 33 -16.60 -4.57 13.10
CA THR A 33 -15.71 -4.41 14.25
C THR A 33 -14.31 -4.95 13.93
N SER A 34 -14.20 -6.12 13.31
CA SER A 34 -12.92 -6.66 12.84
C SER A 34 -12.25 -5.74 11.84
N TYR A 35 -13.02 -5.11 10.94
CA TYR A 35 -12.49 -4.13 10.00
C TYR A 35 -11.97 -2.87 10.69
N LYS A 36 -12.66 -2.37 11.73
CA LYS A 36 -12.16 -1.22 12.52
C LYS A 36 -10.83 -1.52 13.19
N ILE A 37 -10.70 -2.72 13.76
CA ILE A 37 -9.45 -3.17 14.39
C ILE A 37 -8.34 -3.25 13.32
N PHE A 38 -8.62 -3.89 12.18
CA PHE A 38 -7.69 -3.94 11.05
C PHE A 38 -7.24 -2.54 10.59
N ARG A 39 -8.19 -1.63 10.36
CA ARG A 39 -7.92 -0.24 9.96
C ARG A 39 -7.06 0.48 11.00
N PHE A 40 -7.35 0.31 12.29
CA PHE A 40 -6.56 0.92 13.35
C PHE A 40 -5.11 0.45 13.27
N PHE A 41 -4.88 -0.85 13.18
CA PHE A 41 -3.52 -1.40 13.04
C PHE A 41 -2.84 -0.95 11.75
N ALA A 42 -3.53 -0.99 10.61
CA ALA A 42 -2.98 -0.54 9.33
C ALA A 42 -2.53 0.93 9.41
N VAL A 43 -3.39 1.82 9.93
CA VAL A 43 -3.04 3.24 10.08
C VAL A 43 -1.89 3.44 11.07
N VAL A 44 -1.90 2.77 12.23
CA VAL A 44 -0.82 2.90 13.22
C VAL A 44 0.51 2.40 12.66
N ILE A 45 0.53 1.25 11.98
CA ILE A 45 1.74 0.67 11.40
C ILE A 45 2.26 1.57 10.27
N THR A 46 1.42 1.91 9.29
CA THR A 46 1.85 2.65 8.09
C THR A 46 2.12 4.13 8.36
N VAL A 47 1.29 4.80 9.15
CA VAL A 47 1.41 6.26 9.38
C VAL A 47 2.32 6.58 10.55
N ILE A 48 2.18 5.88 11.69
CA ILE A 48 2.91 6.25 12.91
C ILE A 48 4.25 5.52 12.94
N LEU A 49 4.25 4.19 12.96
CA LEU A 49 5.48 3.41 13.10
C LEU A 49 6.39 3.57 11.87
N GLY A 50 5.85 3.55 10.66
CA GLY A 50 6.61 3.78 9.43
C GLY A 50 7.31 5.15 9.43
N THR A 51 6.56 6.22 9.73
CA THR A 51 7.14 7.57 9.75
C THR A 51 8.18 7.75 10.85
N ILE A 52 7.91 7.26 12.07
CA ILE A 52 8.88 7.33 13.17
C ILE A 52 10.14 6.52 12.83
N GLY A 53 9.97 5.31 12.29
CA GLY A 53 11.09 4.46 11.87
C GLY A 53 11.93 5.10 10.75
N ALA A 54 11.29 5.81 9.83
CA ALA A 54 11.96 6.57 8.78
C ALA A 54 12.82 7.72 9.34
N ILE A 55 12.23 8.51 10.24
CA ILE A 55 12.91 9.65 10.88
C ILE A 55 14.08 9.14 11.73
N ALA A 56 13.86 8.11 12.54
CA ALA A 56 14.91 7.49 13.34
C ALA A 56 16.06 6.98 12.46
N GLY A 57 15.75 6.29 11.36
CA GLY A 57 16.76 5.81 10.41
C GLY A 57 17.59 6.95 9.82
N VAL A 58 16.95 8.06 9.42
CA VAL A 58 17.63 9.28 8.92
C VAL A 58 18.55 9.89 9.98
N VAL A 59 18.08 10.01 11.22
CA VAL A 59 18.87 10.58 12.32
C VAL A 59 20.08 9.71 12.65
N GLU A 60 19.93 8.38 12.70
CA GLU A 60 21.02 7.44 12.97
C GLU A 60 22.10 7.45 11.90
N ASN A 61 21.74 7.70 10.63
CA ASN A 61 22.64 7.58 9.48
C ASN A 61 22.99 8.93 8.86
N ILE A 62 22.77 10.05 9.55
CA ILE A 62 22.97 11.41 9.00
C ILE A 62 24.40 11.67 8.50
N TYR A 63 25.38 10.95 9.05
CA TYR A 63 26.80 11.08 8.69
C TYR A 63 27.23 10.18 7.53
N ASN A 64 26.40 9.24 7.09
CA ASN A 64 26.69 8.38 5.93
C ASN A 64 25.85 8.81 4.73
N PHE A 65 26.43 9.65 3.87
CA PHE A 65 25.72 10.27 2.75
C PHE A 65 25.05 9.28 1.79
N ASN A 66 25.71 8.14 1.51
CA ASN A 66 25.17 7.13 0.61
C ASN A 66 23.90 6.48 1.20
N VAL A 67 23.95 6.12 2.48
CA VAL A 67 22.80 5.55 3.21
C VAL A 67 21.70 6.59 3.40
N LEU A 68 22.08 7.85 3.63
CA LEU A 68 21.15 8.97 3.80
C LEU A 68 20.29 9.22 2.56
N ILE A 69 20.86 9.14 1.34
CA ILE A 69 20.07 9.30 0.10
C ILE A 69 19.01 8.20 -0.02
N GLU A 70 19.39 6.96 0.25
CA GLU A 70 18.49 5.82 0.19
C GLU A 70 17.35 5.96 1.21
N LEU A 71 17.71 6.34 2.44
CA LEU A 71 16.78 6.64 3.53
C LEU A 71 15.82 7.77 3.20
N LEU A 72 16.30 8.86 2.60
CA LEU A 72 15.46 9.99 2.22
C LEU A 72 14.40 9.58 1.20
N ASN A 73 14.76 8.76 0.21
CA ASN A 73 13.80 8.27 -0.79
C ASN A 73 12.67 7.44 -0.14
N VAL A 74 13.07 6.53 0.75
CA VAL A 74 12.16 5.66 1.50
C VAL A 74 11.29 6.49 2.46
N ALA A 75 11.88 7.45 3.18
CA ALA A 75 11.19 8.34 4.10
C ALA A 75 10.17 9.24 3.38
N LEU A 76 10.54 9.84 2.23
CA LEU A 76 9.64 10.64 1.42
C LEU A 76 8.47 9.81 0.87
N THR A 77 8.73 8.56 0.48
CA THR A 77 7.68 7.65 0.00
C THR A 77 6.69 7.32 1.12
N MET A 78 7.17 6.98 2.32
CA MET A 78 6.32 6.74 3.48
C MET A 78 5.55 7.99 3.90
N PHE A 79 6.21 9.16 3.90
CA PHE A 79 5.58 10.43 4.24
C PHE A 79 4.47 10.80 3.26
N LEU A 80 4.68 10.60 1.95
CA LEU A 80 3.65 10.80 0.93
C LEU A 80 2.47 9.82 1.12
N SER A 81 2.75 8.57 1.49
CA SER A 81 1.72 7.57 1.81
C SER A 81 0.89 7.99 3.04
N ALA A 82 1.55 8.49 4.07
CA ALA A 82 0.91 9.04 5.27
C ALA A 82 0.00 10.24 4.93
N ILE A 83 0.50 11.20 4.15
CA ILE A 83 -0.29 12.35 3.70
C ILE A 83 -1.53 11.89 2.91
N LYS A 84 -1.36 10.98 1.95
CA LYS A 84 -2.48 10.44 1.15
C LYS A 84 -3.50 9.74 2.03
N SER A 85 -3.04 8.97 3.01
CA SER A 85 -3.90 8.28 3.97
C SER A 85 -4.70 9.28 4.80
N VAL A 86 -4.04 10.28 5.41
CA VAL A 86 -4.71 11.34 6.19
C VAL A 86 -5.70 12.13 5.32
N PHE A 87 -5.30 12.52 4.10
CA PHE A 87 -6.16 13.22 3.16
C PHE A 87 -7.43 12.42 2.86
N TRP A 88 -7.28 11.12 2.59
CA TRP A 88 -8.42 10.23 2.36
C TRP A 88 -9.32 10.13 3.60
N LEU A 89 -8.76 9.89 4.79
CA LEU A 89 -9.55 9.73 6.01
C LEU A 89 -10.34 11.01 6.37
N SER A 90 -9.78 12.18 6.08
CA SER A 90 -10.44 13.48 6.32
C SER A 90 -11.50 13.82 5.28
N ASN A 91 -11.32 13.39 4.02
CA ASN A 91 -12.19 13.77 2.90
C ASN A 91 -13.02 12.61 2.34
N SER A 92 -13.06 11.46 3.01
CA SER A 92 -13.62 10.22 2.46
C SER A 92 -15.06 10.39 1.98
N LYS A 93 -15.91 11.07 2.76
CA LYS A 93 -17.31 11.32 2.41
C LYS A 93 -17.44 12.16 1.14
N SER A 94 -16.72 13.28 1.05
CA SER A 94 -16.74 14.14 -0.14
C SER A 94 -16.26 13.42 -1.39
N ILE A 95 -15.23 12.57 -1.25
CA ILE A 95 -14.72 11.76 -2.37
C ILE A 95 -15.75 10.71 -2.78
N GLU A 96 -16.37 10.02 -1.82
CA GLU A 96 -17.46 9.07 -2.09
C GLU A 96 -18.64 9.75 -2.79
N ASP A 97 -19.01 10.97 -2.39
CA ASP A 97 -20.09 11.75 -2.99
C ASP A 97 -19.76 12.15 -4.44
N ILE A 98 -18.51 12.55 -4.71
CA ILE A 98 -18.03 12.81 -6.08
C ILE A 98 -18.09 11.52 -6.92
N MET A 99 -17.61 10.40 -6.38
CA MET A 99 -17.63 9.11 -7.09
C MET A 99 -19.06 8.70 -7.43
N GLN A 100 -20.01 8.84 -6.49
CA GLN A 100 -21.42 8.53 -6.72
C GLN A 100 -22.04 9.47 -7.76
N THR A 101 -21.71 10.76 -7.70
CA THR A 101 -22.20 11.77 -8.63
C THR A 101 -21.74 11.47 -10.06
N LEU A 102 -20.47 11.08 -10.25
CA LEU A 102 -19.91 10.65 -11.55
C LEU A 102 -20.49 9.32 -12.05
N GLU A 103 -21.01 8.48 -11.15
CA GLU A 103 -21.67 7.22 -11.48
C GLU A 103 -23.20 7.36 -11.65
N THR A 104 -23.77 8.54 -11.38
CA THR A 104 -25.20 8.79 -11.53
C THR A 104 -25.55 9.07 -12.99
N ASP A 105 -26.73 8.62 -13.41
CA ASP A 105 -27.25 8.82 -14.77
C ASP A 105 -27.54 10.30 -15.11
N ALA A 106 -27.39 11.21 -14.13
CA ALA A 106 -27.64 12.65 -14.27
C ALA A 106 -26.67 13.36 -15.22
N PHE A 107 -25.51 12.77 -15.51
CA PHE A 107 -24.49 13.31 -16.44
C PHE A 107 -24.36 12.47 -17.71
N ASP A 108 -25.35 11.64 -17.99
CA ASP A 108 -25.35 10.79 -19.17
C ASP A 108 -25.72 11.62 -20.40
N TYR A 109 -24.81 11.65 -21.37
CA TYR A 109 -25.02 12.32 -22.64
C TYR A 109 -25.93 11.46 -23.54
N GLU A 110 -26.75 12.12 -24.35
CA GLU A 110 -27.52 11.43 -25.38
C GLU A 110 -26.59 10.82 -26.44
N GLN A 111 -26.93 9.61 -26.88
CA GLN A 111 -26.21 8.97 -27.97
C GLN A 111 -26.63 9.58 -29.30
N THR A 112 -25.67 9.84 -30.16
CA THR A 112 -25.90 10.21 -31.57
C THR A 112 -25.15 9.25 -32.49
N ASP A 113 -25.41 9.31 -33.79
CA ASP A 113 -24.72 8.46 -34.77
C ASP A 113 -23.19 8.65 -34.75
N VAL A 114 -22.74 9.84 -34.39
CA VAL A 114 -21.32 10.24 -34.35
C VAL A 114 -20.72 10.12 -32.94
N PHE A 115 -21.53 10.37 -31.90
CA PHE A 115 -21.06 10.37 -30.52
C PHE A 115 -21.69 9.23 -29.72
N LYS A 116 -20.87 8.26 -29.33
CA LYS A 116 -21.25 7.08 -28.56
C LYS A 116 -20.69 7.16 -27.12
N PRO A 117 -21.31 7.93 -26.21
CA PRO A 117 -20.79 8.18 -24.86
C PRO A 117 -20.59 6.90 -24.04
N ASN A 118 -21.46 5.90 -24.20
CA ASN A 118 -21.32 4.62 -23.48
C ASN A 118 -20.01 3.91 -23.84
N LEU A 119 -19.66 3.87 -25.14
CA LEU A 119 -18.41 3.25 -25.60
C LEU A 119 -17.19 4.01 -25.10
N LEU A 120 -17.25 5.35 -25.04
CA LEU A 120 -16.18 6.17 -24.48
C LEU A 120 -15.99 5.91 -22.98
N LYS A 121 -17.09 5.84 -22.22
CA LYS A 121 -17.06 5.57 -20.77
C LYS A 121 -16.55 4.16 -20.48
N GLU A 122 -16.96 3.15 -21.26
CA GLU A 122 -16.43 1.78 -21.15
C GLU A 122 -14.94 1.71 -21.47
N LYS A 123 -14.51 2.40 -22.53
CA LYS A 123 -13.09 2.50 -22.88
C LYS A 123 -12.30 3.17 -21.76
N ALA A 124 -12.78 4.28 -21.20
CA ALA A 124 -12.15 4.97 -20.08
C ALA A 124 -12.10 4.08 -18.83
N LYS A 125 -13.17 3.38 -18.49
CA LYS A 125 -13.23 2.41 -17.38
C LYS A 125 -12.17 1.31 -17.56
N ARG A 126 -12.08 0.73 -18.76
CA ARG A 126 -11.12 -0.32 -19.09
C ARG A 126 -9.68 0.18 -18.99
N ILE A 127 -9.41 1.38 -19.51
CA ILE A 127 -8.10 2.03 -19.42
C ILE A 127 -7.74 2.24 -17.95
N GLY A 128 -8.62 2.87 -17.16
CA GLY A 128 -8.39 3.12 -15.74
C GLY A 128 -8.11 1.83 -14.96
N ARG A 129 -8.93 0.79 -15.19
CA ARG A 129 -8.73 -0.52 -14.56
C ARG A 129 -7.38 -1.14 -14.93
N ASN A 130 -7.00 -1.10 -16.19
CA ASN A 130 -5.72 -1.65 -16.65
C ASN A 130 -4.54 -0.90 -16.02
N TYR A 131 -4.55 0.43 -16.00
CA TYR A 131 -3.52 1.23 -15.36
C TYR A 131 -3.40 0.91 -13.86
N THR A 132 -4.53 0.86 -13.15
CA THR A 132 -4.56 0.52 -11.73
C THR A 132 -3.96 -0.87 -11.46
N LEU A 133 -4.30 -1.87 -12.28
CA LEU A 133 -3.75 -3.23 -12.13
C LEU A 133 -2.27 -3.31 -12.48
N ILE A 134 -1.81 -2.62 -13.53
CA ILE A 134 -0.39 -2.58 -13.90
C ILE A 134 0.43 -1.93 -12.79
N LEU A 135 -0.01 -0.79 -12.26
CA LEU A 135 0.64 -0.12 -11.14
C LEU A 135 0.71 -1.02 -9.90
N TRP A 136 -0.37 -1.76 -9.63
CA TRP A 136 -0.38 -2.74 -8.54
C TRP A 136 0.66 -3.84 -8.75
N ILE A 137 0.70 -4.45 -9.94
CA ILE A 137 1.68 -5.50 -10.28
C ILE A 137 3.11 -4.96 -10.13
N LEU A 138 3.40 -3.77 -10.65
CA LEU A 138 4.71 -3.14 -10.53
C LEU A 138 5.09 -2.92 -9.06
N THR A 139 4.15 -2.46 -8.24
CA THR A 139 4.37 -2.27 -6.79
C THR A 139 4.69 -3.61 -6.11
N GLN A 140 3.94 -4.67 -6.44
CA GLN A 140 4.19 -6.01 -5.90
C GLN A 140 5.54 -6.58 -6.37
N LEU A 141 5.95 -6.30 -7.60
CA LEU A 141 7.26 -6.70 -8.11
C LEU A 141 8.38 -5.96 -7.39
N THR A 142 8.25 -4.65 -7.13
CA THR A 142 9.23 -3.88 -6.36
C THR A 142 9.41 -4.45 -4.96
N LEU A 143 8.30 -4.73 -4.25
CA LEU A 143 8.34 -5.39 -2.94
C LEU A 143 8.94 -6.81 -3.05
N GLY A 144 8.54 -7.57 -4.05
CA GLY A 144 9.06 -8.92 -4.31
C GLY A 144 10.57 -8.93 -4.49
N PHE A 145 11.10 -8.05 -5.35
CA PHE A 145 12.54 -7.97 -5.59
C PHE A 145 13.34 -7.51 -4.36
N ALA A 146 12.78 -6.63 -3.53
CA ALA A 146 13.44 -6.18 -2.31
C ALA A 146 13.47 -7.29 -1.24
N TYR A 147 12.35 -7.99 -1.01
CA TYR A 147 12.21 -8.85 0.17
C TYR A 147 12.31 -10.36 -0.10
N ILE A 148 11.93 -10.86 -1.28
CA ILE A 148 11.97 -12.32 -1.56
C ILE A 148 13.38 -12.88 -1.39
N PRO A 149 14.46 -12.27 -1.91
CA PRO A 149 15.81 -12.79 -1.72
C PRO A 149 16.23 -12.84 -0.24
N ALA A 150 15.99 -11.74 0.50
CA ALA A 150 16.35 -11.62 1.91
C ALA A 150 15.59 -12.61 2.79
N ILE A 151 14.28 -12.74 2.57
CA ILE A 151 13.41 -13.70 3.26
C ILE A 151 13.81 -15.13 2.94
N SER A 152 14.02 -15.46 1.66
CA SER A 152 14.37 -16.81 1.23
C SER A 152 15.71 -17.24 1.81
N LEU A 153 16.70 -16.34 1.82
CA LEU A 153 18.00 -16.61 2.42
C LEU A 153 17.88 -16.82 3.93
N SER A 154 17.12 -15.98 4.64
CA SER A 154 16.89 -16.13 6.07
C SER A 154 16.23 -17.48 6.41
N LEU A 155 15.19 -17.87 5.67
CA LEU A 155 14.52 -19.16 5.85
C LEU A 155 15.44 -20.34 5.53
N TRP A 156 16.29 -20.23 4.51
CA TRP A 156 17.29 -21.26 4.20
C TRP A 156 18.29 -21.44 5.36
N TYR A 157 18.79 -20.34 5.94
CA TYR A 157 19.64 -20.40 7.15
C TYR A 157 18.91 -21.04 8.34
N ARG A 158 17.61 -20.75 8.49
CA ARG A 158 16.78 -21.36 9.53
C ARG A 158 16.64 -22.87 9.35
N VAL A 159 16.34 -23.33 8.14
CA VAL A 159 16.17 -24.77 7.82
C VAL A 159 17.47 -25.54 8.03
N ASN A 160 18.61 -24.92 7.70
CA ASN A 160 19.93 -25.54 7.84
C ASN A 160 20.58 -25.32 9.22
N ASN A 161 19.89 -24.70 10.17
CA ASN A 161 20.41 -24.37 11.51
C ASN A 161 21.74 -23.61 11.50
N LEU A 162 21.93 -22.72 10.52
CA LEU A 162 23.15 -21.93 10.38
C LEU A 162 23.06 -20.61 11.18
N PRO A 163 24.14 -20.18 11.84
CA PRO A 163 24.18 -18.91 12.54
C PRO A 163 24.24 -17.73 11.54
N ILE A 164 23.50 -16.65 11.84
CA ILE A 164 23.46 -15.45 10.97
C ILE A 164 24.33 -14.28 11.46
N ALA A 165 24.84 -14.34 12.70
CA ALA A 165 25.43 -13.19 13.41
C ALA A 165 26.63 -12.52 12.70
N ASN A 166 27.32 -13.22 11.80
CA ASN A 166 28.52 -12.72 11.11
C ASN A 166 28.37 -12.67 9.58
N VAL A 167 27.16 -12.84 9.06
CA VAL A 167 26.90 -12.78 7.63
C VAL A 167 26.50 -11.35 7.29
N THR A 168 27.28 -10.69 6.43
CA THR A 168 27.10 -9.28 6.05
C THR A 168 25.69 -8.97 5.55
N THR A 169 25.07 -9.89 4.80
CA THR A 169 23.70 -9.75 4.29
C THR A 169 22.64 -9.61 5.38
N PHE A 170 22.85 -10.16 6.58
CA PHE A 170 21.89 -10.08 7.69
C PHE A 170 22.18 -8.93 8.66
N GLN A 171 23.25 -8.17 8.46
CA GLN A 171 23.57 -6.99 9.28
C GLN A 171 22.61 -5.83 8.98
N THR A 172 22.11 -5.75 7.75
CA THR A 172 21.17 -4.73 7.30
C THR A 172 19.88 -5.35 6.79
N LEU A 173 18.79 -4.59 6.91
CA LEU A 173 17.50 -4.94 6.31
C LEU A 173 17.44 -4.41 4.87
N PRO A 174 16.52 -4.93 4.02
CA PRO A 174 16.38 -4.49 2.63
C PRO A 174 16.14 -2.98 2.47
N TYR A 175 15.50 -2.34 3.45
CA TYR A 175 15.53 -0.90 3.61
C TYR A 175 16.13 -0.54 4.97
N TYR A 176 16.85 0.58 5.02
CA TYR A 176 17.47 1.12 6.24
C TYR A 176 16.46 1.74 7.23
N ILE A 177 15.23 1.22 7.32
CA ILE A 177 14.23 1.72 8.28
C ILE A 177 14.49 1.12 9.65
N TYR A 178 14.45 1.95 10.70
CA TYR A 178 14.55 1.49 12.08
C TYR A 178 13.42 0.52 12.45
N ILE A 179 13.79 -0.61 13.08
CA ILE A 179 12.85 -1.58 13.66
C ILE A 179 13.10 -1.64 15.18
N PRO A 180 12.04 -1.60 16.01
CA PRO A 180 12.17 -1.53 17.48
C PRO A 180 12.51 -2.89 18.14
N PHE A 181 13.19 -3.80 17.44
CA PHE A 181 13.65 -5.06 17.99
C PHE A 181 14.89 -5.58 17.26
N ALA A 182 15.74 -6.31 17.97
CA ALA A 182 16.93 -6.93 17.39
C ALA A 182 16.53 -8.05 16.41
N TYR A 183 17.25 -8.16 15.29
CA TYR A 183 17.04 -9.16 14.24
C TYR A 183 18.22 -10.13 14.09
N ASP A 184 18.82 -10.50 15.22
CA ASP A 184 20.03 -11.32 15.39
C ASP A 184 19.86 -12.83 15.09
N THR A 185 18.62 -13.30 14.91
CA THR A 185 18.33 -14.68 14.49
C THR A 185 17.57 -14.70 13.18
N SER A 186 17.69 -15.79 12.42
CA SER A 186 17.00 -15.92 11.12
C SER A 186 15.49 -15.69 11.23
N MET A 187 14.85 -16.19 12.28
CA MET A 187 13.42 -15.94 12.48
C MET A 187 13.12 -14.47 12.77
N LYS A 188 13.93 -13.80 13.60
CA LYS A 188 13.72 -12.38 13.90
C LYS A 188 14.00 -11.50 12.67
N TYR A 189 15.01 -11.84 11.86
CA TYR A 189 15.28 -11.18 10.58
C TYR A 189 14.13 -11.36 9.59
N PHE A 190 13.57 -12.57 9.50
CA PHE A 190 12.37 -12.83 8.71
C PHE A 190 11.18 -11.96 9.14
N LEU A 191 10.92 -11.89 10.45
CA LEU A 191 9.85 -11.05 11.00
C LEU A 191 10.11 -9.56 10.75
N ALA A 192 11.36 -9.11 10.87
CA ALA A 192 11.77 -7.74 10.54
C ALA A 192 11.46 -7.40 9.08
N CYS A 193 11.81 -8.28 8.14
CA CYS A 193 11.46 -8.11 6.72
C CYS A 193 9.95 -8.05 6.49
N LEU A 194 9.16 -8.90 7.16
CA LEU A 194 7.69 -8.86 7.04
C LEU A 194 7.10 -7.55 7.57
N VAL A 195 7.60 -7.05 8.70
CA VAL A 195 7.17 -5.77 9.26
C VAL A 195 7.48 -4.63 8.31
N GLN A 196 8.67 -4.62 7.70
CA GLN A 196 9.06 -3.60 6.71
C GLN A 196 8.30 -3.72 5.37
N ALA A 197 7.83 -4.92 5.00
CA ALA A 197 7.05 -5.14 3.78
C ALA A 197 5.55 -4.83 3.93
N THR A 198 5.09 -4.48 5.14
CA THR A 198 3.67 -4.22 5.44
C THR A 198 3.18 -2.81 5.05
N PRO A 199 3.95 -1.72 5.28
CA PRO A 199 3.59 -0.37 4.83
C PRO A 199 3.48 -0.25 3.31
#